data_AF-M6DLZ4-F1
#
_entry.id   AF-M6DLZ4-F1
#
_cell.length_a   1.000
_cell.length_b   1.000
_cell.length_c   1.000
_cell.angle_alpha   90.00
_cell.angle_beta   90.00
_cell.angle_gamma   90.00
#
_symmetry.space_group_name_H-M   'P 1'
#
loop_
_entity.id
_entity.type
_entity.pdbx_description
1 polymer ?
#
loop_
_entity_poly.entity_id
_entity_poly.type
_entity_poly.pdbx_seq_one_letter_code
_entity_poly.pdbx_strand_id
1 'polypeptide(L)'
;MFPSSKELFERAKKVAPGGVHSPVRSFRSVGGDPVFFRSGKGAKLTDVSGKEYIDYCLSFGPLILGHRDEEVQKIVSETADLAWSFGAAEPYSLELAEWIVSKIPWVEKIRFVNSGTEAVMSALRVARAATGRDKILKFDGCYHGHLDALLVKAGSGLAGESSSDSAGIGSELIKNTLVLPLDDEKAVEELFAKEGKNIAALVIEPLPANYGLLIQRKEFLSKIVEIARKHGSLVLFDEVISGFRVGLTGMSGELGIAPDLVTYGKIIGGGFPVGAYAGKADLLDLVAPQGPVYQAGTLSASPFGMRAGLATLQKCEKENVHAVLENRTKSFVSGMVSILRERDPEGDWDSSIHSSLFWFHKRSPSPIRTVDKIPAGHKEGFTKVFHALLSEGIYLAPSGYEVGFLSYAHSDKILSETLEKADSALKKLKV
;
A
#
# COMPACT_ATOMS: atom_id res chain seq x y z
N MET A 1 12.81 -31.69 -9.87
CA MET A 1 11.43 -31.16 -9.88
C MET A 1 11.15 -30.59 -8.49
N PHE A 2 10.57 -29.39 -8.38
CA PHE A 2 10.26 -28.83 -7.05
C PHE A 2 9.13 -29.64 -6.39
N PRO A 3 9.05 -29.72 -5.05
CA PRO A 3 7.85 -30.21 -4.37
C PRO A 3 6.64 -29.34 -4.71
N SER A 4 5.44 -29.91 -4.62
CA SER A 4 4.19 -29.17 -4.83
C SER A 4 4.01 -28.04 -3.82
N SER A 5 3.18 -27.03 -4.15
CA SER A 5 2.89 -25.93 -3.22
C SER A 5 2.31 -26.43 -1.89
N LYS A 6 1.48 -27.49 -1.93
CA LYS A 6 0.94 -28.14 -0.73
C LYS A 6 2.06 -28.72 0.15
N GLU A 7 2.98 -29.49 -0.42
CA GLU A 7 4.11 -30.06 0.33
C GLU A 7 5.03 -28.99 0.90
N LEU A 8 5.27 -27.90 0.15
CA LEU A 8 6.05 -26.77 0.62
C LEU A 8 5.34 -26.05 1.78
N PHE A 9 4.03 -25.85 1.70
CA PHE A 9 3.26 -25.22 2.77
C PHE A 9 3.23 -26.06 4.05
N GLU A 10 3.06 -27.39 3.93
CA GLU A 10 3.16 -28.30 5.09
C GLU A 10 4.53 -28.26 5.75
N ARG A 11 5.60 -28.16 4.97
CA ARG A 11 6.96 -27.96 5.51
C ARG A 11 7.11 -26.59 6.17
N ALA A 12 6.59 -25.54 5.54
CA ALA A 12 6.69 -24.17 6.04
C ALA A 12 5.97 -24.00 7.39
N LYS A 13 4.79 -24.59 7.57
CA LYS A 13 4.03 -24.56 8.84
C LYS A 13 4.81 -25.10 10.04
N LYS A 14 5.82 -25.96 9.82
CA LYS A 14 6.67 -26.50 10.89
C LYS A 14 7.70 -25.50 11.40
N VAL A 15 8.05 -24.48 10.61
CA VAL A 15 9.19 -23.59 10.89
C VAL A 15 8.82 -22.10 10.86
N ALA A 16 7.69 -21.72 10.27
CA ALA A 16 7.21 -20.35 10.19
C ALA A 16 5.77 -20.26 10.76
N PRO A 17 5.45 -19.22 11.55
CA PRO A 17 4.09 -18.99 12.04
C PRO A 17 3.07 -18.93 10.88
N GLY A 18 2.09 -19.83 10.91
CA GLY A 18 1.11 -19.95 9.81
C GLY A 18 1.71 -20.35 8.45
N GLY A 19 2.95 -20.83 8.43
CA GLY A 19 3.68 -21.23 7.21
C GLY A 19 4.14 -20.08 6.31
N VAL A 20 4.10 -18.82 6.78
CA VAL A 20 4.39 -17.64 5.97
C VAL A 20 5.10 -16.53 6.76
N HIS A 21 5.74 -15.60 6.04
CA HIS A 21 6.39 -14.41 6.62
C HIS A 21 5.55 -13.13 6.52
N SER A 22 4.34 -13.22 5.97
CA SER A 22 3.35 -12.15 5.97
C SER A 22 1.95 -12.77 5.98
N PRO A 23 1.05 -12.40 6.92
CA PRO A 23 -0.20 -13.14 7.17
C PRO A 23 -1.08 -13.33 5.93
N VAL A 24 -1.23 -12.31 5.08
CA VAL A 24 -2.06 -12.36 3.87
C VAL A 24 -1.63 -13.45 2.89
N ARG A 25 -0.34 -13.83 2.90
CA ARG A 25 0.22 -14.87 2.01
C ARG A 25 -0.23 -16.28 2.40
N SER A 26 -0.81 -16.48 3.57
CA SER A 26 -1.29 -17.80 4.03
C SER A 26 -2.58 -18.26 3.36
N PHE A 27 -3.21 -17.40 2.54
CA PHE A 27 -4.55 -17.60 1.97
C PHE A 27 -5.66 -17.72 3.02
N ARG A 28 -5.41 -17.47 4.31
CA ARG A 28 -6.44 -17.59 5.37
C ARG A 28 -7.72 -16.78 5.09
N SER A 29 -7.61 -15.64 4.40
CA SER A 29 -8.76 -14.81 4.04
C SER A 29 -9.65 -15.40 2.93
N VAL A 30 -9.10 -16.27 2.09
CA VAL A 30 -9.75 -16.88 0.92
C VAL A 30 -9.83 -18.42 0.99
N GLY A 31 -9.22 -19.05 1.99
CA GLY A 31 -9.14 -20.51 2.11
C GLY A 31 -8.22 -21.18 1.08
N GLY A 32 -7.97 -22.48 1.27
CA GLY A 32 -7.05 -23.27 0.45
C GLY A 32 -5.58 -23.13 0.86
N ASP A 33 -4.70 -23.79 0.11
CA ASP A 33 -3.25 -23.71 0.29
C ASP A 33 -2.66 -22.60 -0.60
N PRO A 34 -1.67 -21.84 -0.12
CA PRO A 34 -1.05 -20.77 -0.90
C PRO A 34 -0.19 -21.32 -2.05
N VAL A 35 -0.13 -20.57 -3.15
CA VAL A 35 0.72 -20.90 -4.31
C VAL A 35 2.17 -20.51 -4.02
N PHE A 36 3.10 -21.44 -4.24
CA PHE A 36 4.53 -21.18 -4.14
C PHE A 36 5.09 -20.83 -5.52
N PHE A 37 5.54 -19.58 -5.68
CA PHE A 37 6.14 -19.09 -6.91
C PHE A 37 7.65 -19.31 -6.96
N ARG A 38 8.19 -19.66 -8.13
CA ARG A 38 9.64 -19.84 -8.35
C ARG A 38 10.27 -18.73 -9.20
N SER A 39 9.47 -18.02 -10.00
CA SER A 39 9.95 -16.96 -10.88
C SER A 39 8.83 -16.00 -11.29
N GLY A 40 9.20 -14.80 -11.70
CA GLY A 40 8.31 -13.82 -12.35
C GLY A 40 9.03 -13.10 -13.50
N LYS A 41 8.28 -12.70 -14.52
CA LYS A 41 8.75 -11.87 -15.64
C LYS A 41 7.58 -11.09 -16.24
N GLY A 42 7.76 -9.79 -16.45
CA GLY A 42 6.70 -8.91 -16.96
C GLY A 42 5.47 -8.93 -16.06
N ALA A 43 4.31 -9.24 -16.62
CA ALA A 43 3.04 -9.35 -15.88
C ALA A 43 2.75 -10.78 -15.38
N LYS A 44 3.72 -11.71 -15.42
CA LYS A 44 3.47 -13.13 -15.12
C LYS A 44 4.35 -13.68 -14.00
N LEU A 45 3.77 -14.58 -13.21
CA LEU A 45 4.43 -15.43 -12.23
C LEU A 45 4.39 -16.89 -12.70
N THR A 46 5.38 -17.70 -12.32
CA THR A 46 5.41 -19.13 -12.55
C THR A 46 5.55 -19.86 -11.21
N ASP A 47 4.66 -20.81 -10.95
CA ASP A 47 4.73 -21.61 -9.72
C ASP A 47 5.77 -22.74 -9.79
N VAL A 48 5.97 -23.39 -8.65
CA VAL A 48 6.89 -24.53 -8.50
C VAL A 48 6.54 -25.74 -9.39
N SER A 49 5.29 -25.87 -9.81
CA SER A 49 4.81 -26.90 -10.76
C SER A 49 4.99 -26.51 -12.23
N GLY A 50 5.27 -25.23 -12.51
CA GLY A 50 5.44 -24.69 -13.84
C GLY A 50 4.18 -24.02 -14.42
N LYS A 51 3.09 -23.91 -13.66
CA LYS A 51 1.90 -23.17 -14.10
C LYS A 51 2.18 -21.67 -14.07
N GLU A 52 1.74 -20.97 -15.10
CA GLU A 52 1.85 -19.52 -15.22
C GLU A 52 0.59 -18.81 -14.73
N TYR A 53 0.78 -17.63 -14.15
CA TYR A 53 -0.27 -16.78 -13.62
C TYR A 53 -0.06 -15.35 -14.09
N ILE A 54 -1.11 -14.68 -14.56
CA ILE A 54 -1.12 -13.23 -14.80
C ILE A 54 -1.28 -12.55 -13.43
N ASP A 55 -0.32 -11.73 -13.05
CA ASP A 55 -0.18 -11.21 -11.69
C ASP A 55 -0.72 -9.78 -11.56
N TYR A 56 -1.79 -9.65 -10.80
CA TYR A 56 -2.42 -8.38 -10.41
C TYR A 56 -2.17 -8.03 -8.93
N CYS A 57 -1.43 -8.85 -8.20
CA CYS A 57 -0.96 -8.54 -6.85
C CYS A 57 0.34 -7.72 -6.92
N LEU A 58 1.25 -8.06 -7.83
CA LEU A 58 2.47 -7.28 -8.12
C LEU A 58 3.29 -6.96 -6.86
N SER A 59 3.44 -7.95 -5.98
CA SER A 59 4.10 -7.83 -4.67
C SER A 59 3.48 -6.74 -3.78
N PHE A 60 2.16 -6.58 -3.87
CA PHE A 60 1.37 -5.56 -3.18
C PHE A 60 1.74 -4.13 -3.60
N GLY A 61 2.19 -3.93 -4.85
CA GLY A 61 2.34 -2.61 -5.47
C GLY A 61 3.71 -2.10 -5.95
N PRO A 62 4.90 -2.56 -5.51
CA PRO A 62 6.18 -1.98 -5.93
C PRO A 62 6.49 -2.18 -7.42
N LEU A 63 5.94 -3.23 -8.05
CA LEU A 63 6.31 -3.64 -9.40
C LEU A 63 5.51 -2.87 -10.48
N ILE A 64 5.57 -1.53 -10.47
CA ILE A 64 4.88 -0.67 -11.45
C ILE A 64 5.27 -1.00 -12.90
N LEU A 65 6.51 -1.42 -13.14
CA LEU A 65 7.00 -1.81 -14.45
C LEU A 65 6.78 -3.31 -14.76
N GLY A 66 6.31 -4.08 -13.78
CA GLY A 66 6.25 -5.54 -13.82
C GLY A 66 7.48 -6.21 -13.23
N HIS A 67 7.47 -7.53 -13.21
CA HIS A 67 8.57 -8.36 -12.71
C HIS A 67 9.79 -8.26 -13.63
N ARG A 68 10.96 -7.98 -13.06
CA ARG A 68 12.25 -7.99 -13.76
C ARG A 68 12.23 -7.18 -15.06
N ASP A 69 11.76 -5.93 -14.98
CA ASP A 69 11.91 -4.98 -16.08
C ASP A 69 13.36 -4.96 -16.58
N GLU A 70 13.56 -4.98 -17.90
CA GLU A 70 14.89 -5.20 -18.48
C GLU A 70 15.89 -4.08 -18.13
N GLU A 71 15.43 -2.82 -18.07
CA GLU A 71 16.28 -1.68 -17.69
C GLU A 71 16.67 -1.78 -16.21
N VAL A 72 15.69 -2.05 -15.33
CA VAL A 72 15.92 -2.19 -13.89
C VAL A 72 16.77 -3.42 -13.58
N GLN A 73 16.54 -4.55 -14.26
CA GLN A 73 17.31 -5.77 -14.07
C GLN A 73 18.79 -5.56 -14.41
N LYS A 74 19.09 -4.82 -15.48
CA LYS A 74 20.47 -4.49 -15.83
C LYS A 74 21.17 -3.73 -14.69
N ILE A 75 20.51 -2.71 -14.14
CA ILE A 75 21.02 -1.93 -13.00
C ILE A 75 21.22 -2.81 -11.76
N VAL A 76 20.29 -3.72 -11.48
CA VAL A 76 20.41 -4.68 -10.36
C VAL A 76 21.62 -5.59 -10.53
N SER A 77 21.82 -6.15 -11.73
CA SER A 77 23.00 -6.99 -12.02
C SER A 77 24.30 -6.22 -11.83
N GLU A 78 24.39 -5.02 -12.39
CA GLU A 78 25.56 -4.15 -12.20
C GLU A 78 25.79 -3.81 -10.73
N THR A 79 24.72 -3.62 -9.95
CA THR A 79 24.83 -3.33 -8.52
C THR A 79 25.43 -4.50 -7.74
N ALA A 80 25.08 -5.74 -8.11
CA ALA A 80 25.62 -6.94 -7.47
C ALA A 80 27.15 -7.07 -7.64
N ASP A 81 27.69 -6.61 -8.77
CA ASP A 81 29.13 -6.57 -9.03
C ASP A 81 29.84 -5.41 -8.29
N LEU A 82 29.10 -4.38 -7.88
CA LEU A 82 29.63 -3.24 -7.13
C LEU A 82 29.72 -3.53 -5.63
N ALA A 83 28.59 -3.78 -4.98
CA ALA A 83 28.54 -4.09 -3.55
C ALA A 83 27.16 -4.61 -3.14
N TRP A 84 27.12 -5.49 -2.13
CA TRP A 84 25.86 -5.95 -1.56
C TRP A 84 25.32 -4.97 -0.50
N SER A 85 26.22 -4.33 0.24
CA SER A 85 25.97 -3.24 1.18
C SER A 85 27.29 -2.54 1.49
N PHE A 86 27.25 -1.23 1.76
CA PHE A 86 28.44 -0.45 2.14
C PHE A 86 28.55 -0.22 3.65
N GLY A 87 27.42 -0.06 4.35
CA GLY A 87 27.42 0.40 5.76
C GLY A 87 28.07 1.77 5.96
N ALA A 88 28.15 2.58 4.90
CA ALA A 88 28.84 3.87 4.85
C ALA A 88 28.14 4.80 3.84
N ALA A 89 28.59 6.05 3.74
CA ALA A 89 28.10 7.00 2.75
C ALA A 89 28.35 6.52 1.32
N GLU A 90 27.37 6.74 0.45
CA GLU A 90 27.37 6.30 -0.95
C GLU A 90 26.56 7.28 -1.81
N PRO A 91 26.80 7.36 -3.13
CA PRO A 91 26.18 8.39 -3.96
C PRO A 91 24.73 8.08 -4.36
N TYR A 92 24.29 6.83 -4.34
CA TYR A 92 23.01 6.40 -4.89
C TYR A 92 21.83 6.87 -4.06
N SER A 93 21.93 6.93 -2.73
CA SER A 93 20.88 7.55 -1.91
C SER A 93 20.77 9.06 -2.15
N LEU A 94 21.89 9.75 -2.39
CA LEU A 94 21.86 11.15 -2.77
C LEU A 94 21.12 11.32 -4.11
N GLU A 95 21.49 10.54 -5.13
CA GLU A 95 20.87 10.58 -6.46
C GLU A 95 19.34 10.35 -6.40
N LEU A 96 18.90 9.34 -5.65
CA LEU A 96 17.46 9.07 -5.49
C LEU A 96 16.76 10.17 -4.67
N ALA A 97 17.39 10.67 -3.61
CA ALA A 97 16.85 11.75 -2.80
C ALA A 97 16.65 13.04 -3.61
N GLU A 98 17.68 13.46 -4.36
CA GLU A 98 17.63 14.64 -5.23
C GLU A 98 16.55 14.50 -6.29
N TRP A 99 16.44 13.31 -6.90
CA TRP A 99 15.38 13.06 -7.87
C TRP A 99 13.99 13.19 -7.24
N ILE A 100 13.73 12.55 -6.09
CA ILE A 100 12.43 12.62 -5.41
C ILE A 100 12.08 14.06 -5.01
N VAL A 101 13.02 14.78 -4.38
CA VAL A 101 12.86 16.17 -3.97
C VAL A 101 12.56 17.07 -5.18
N SER A 102 13.23 16.83 -6.33
CA SER A 102 12.97 17.60 -7.55
C SER A 102 11.55 17.45 -8.10
N LYS A 103 10.88 16.32 -7.82
CA LYS A 103 9.50 16.07 -8.28
C LYS A 103 8.44 16.60 -7.33
N ILE A 104 8.76 16.77 -6.05
CA ILE A 104 7.77 17.10 -5.02
C ILE A 104 8.23 18.37 -4.30
N PRO A 105 7.96 19.57 -4.84
CA PRO A 105 8.64 20.81 -4.45
C PRO A 105 8.49 21.22 -2.97
N TRP A 106 7.47 20.74 -2.28
CA TRP A 106 7.25 21.03 -0.86
C TRP A 106 8.07 20.12 0.08
N VAL A 107 8.62 19.01 -0.43
CA VAL A 107 9.53 18.14 0.31
C VAL A 107 10.93 18.73 0.23
N GLU A 108 11.49 19.10 1.37
CA GLU A 108 12.82 19.72 1.44
C GLU A 108 13.90 18.71 1.84
N LYS A 109 13.54 17.72 2.67
CA LYS A 109 14.44 16.66 3.14
C LYS A 109 13.75 15.30 3.17
N ILE A 110 14.53 14.24 2.98
CA ILE A 110 14.08 12.84 2.97
C ILE A 110 15.06 11.95 3.73
N ARG A 111 14.54 10.92 4.41
CA ARG A 111 15.32 9.87 5.05
C ARG A 111 14.86 8.50 4.58
N PHE A 112 15.79 7.69 4.08
CA PHE A 112 15.52 6.29 3.70
C PHE A 112 15.58 5.33 4.90
N VAL A 113 14.69 4.34 4.85
CA VAL A 113 14.53 3.24 5.81
C VAL A 113 14.20 1.95 5.03
N ASN A 114 13.95 0.83 5.70
CA ASN A 114 13.81 -0.48 5.06
C ASN A 114 12.36 -0.86 4.76
N SER A 115 11.39 -0.13 5.32
CA SER A 115 9.97 -0.44 5.13
C SER A 115 9.06 0.78 5.34
N GLY A 116 7.82 0.69 4.86
CA GLY A 116 6.78 1.66 5.19
C GLY A 116 6.49 1.75 6.70
N THR A 117 6.54 0.62 7.42
CA THR A 117 6.39 0.60 8.88
C THR A 117 7.47 1.45 9.57
N GLU A 118 8.73 1.30 9.16
CA GLU A 118 9.85 2.12 9.65
C GLU A 118 9.68 3.60 9.32
N ALA A 119 9.11 3.89 8.15
CA ALA A 119 8.86 5.26 7.72
C ALA A 119 7.80 5.93 8.59
N VAL A 120 6.65 5.28 8.79
CA VAL A 120 5.56 5.83 9.63
C VAL A 120 5.99 5.95 11.08
N MET A 121 6.64 4.93 11.66
CA MET A 121 7.08 5.04 13.06
C MET A 121 8.05 6.20 13.28
N SER A 122 8.90 6.49 12.29
CA SER A 122 9.90 7.56 12.37
C SER A 122 9.22 8.92 12.19
N ALA A 123 8.32 9.05 11.21
CA ALA A 123 7.54 10.27 10.99
C ALA A 123 6.67 10.64 12.20
N LEU A 124 6.01 9.67 12.83
CA LEU A 124 5.22 9.90 14.05
C LEU A 124 6.11 10.32 15.23
N ARG A 125 7.33 9.77 15.35
CA ARG A 125 8.28 10.20 16.38
C ARG A 125 8.75 11.64 16.17
N VAL A 126 9.03 12.03 14.92
CA VAL A 126 9.33 13.42 14.56
C VAL A 126 8.15 14.32 14.93
N ALA A 127 6.91 13.91 14.62
CA ALA A 127 5.75 14.74 14.91
C ALA A 127 5.51 14.95 16.41
N ARG A 128 5.70 13.91 17.23
CA ARG A 128 5.64 14.03 18.69
C ARG A 128 6.72 14.97 19.23
N ALA A 129 7.96 14.85 18.74
CA ALA A 129 9.05 15.71 19.16
C ALA A 129 8.84 17.18 18.76
N ALA A 130 8.36 17.43 17.54
CA ALA A 130 8.08 18.77 17.04
C ALA A 130 6.96 19.49 17.81
N THR A 131 5.96 18.73 18.27
CA THR A 131 4.76 19.30 18.91
C THR A 131 4.80 19.24 20.45
N GLY A 132 5.63 18.36 21.02
CA GLY A 132 5.62 18.05 22.45
C GLY A 132 4.35 17.33 22.92
N ARG A 133 3.67 16.63 22.02
CA ARG A 133 2.35 16.00 22.27
C ARG A 133 2.45 14.49 22.07
N ASP A 134 1.58 13.75 22.75
CA ASP A 134 1.63 12.28 22.75
C ASP A 134 0.64 11.62 21.78
N LYS A 135 -0.56 12.21 21.63
CA LYS A 135 -1.65 11.53 20.93
C LYS A 135 -1.48 11.59 19.42
N ILE A 136 -1.93 10.55 18.75
CA ILE A 136 -2.05 10.51 17.28
C ILE A 136 -3.51 10.22 16.92
N LEU A 137 -3.98 10.82 15.83
CA LEU A 137 -5.25 10.47 15.20
C LEU A 137 -4.97 9.66 13.95
N LYS A 138 -5.59 8.47 13.85
CA LYS A 138 -5.68 7.69 12.60
C LYS A 138 -7.13 7.42 12.23
N PHE A 139 -7.33 6.88 11.03
CA PHE A 139 -8.66 6.54 10.53
C PHE A 139 -8.86 5.03 10.42
N ASP A 140 -10.08 4.56 10.72
CA ASP A 140 -10.47 3.18 10.48
C ASP A 140 -10.44 2.84 8.97
N GLY A 141 -10.05 1.62 8.63
CA GLY A 141 -9.79 1.21 7.24
C GLY A 141 -8.42 1.60 6.68
N CYS A 142 -7.65 2.47 7.36
CA CYS A 142 -6.26 2.75 7.01
C CYS A 142 -5.27 1.85 7.77
N TYR A 143 -4.21 1.41 7.11
CA TYR A 143 -3.10 0.63 7.68
C TYR A 143 -1.76 1.32 7.44
N HIS A 144 -0.99 1.46 8.52
CA HIS A 144 0.23 2.27 8.56
C HIS A 144 1.44 1.48 9.08
N GLY A 145 1.44 0.16 8.86
CA GLY A 145 2.39 -0.74 9.48
C GLY A 145 1.97 -1.22 10.87
N HIS A 146 2.81 -2.07 11.46
CA HIS A 146 2.51 -2.78 12.71
C HIS A 146 3.22 -2.17 13.93
N LEU A 147 3.37 -0.85 13.96
CA LEU A 147 3.77 -0.15 15.19
C LEU A 147 2.66 -0.33 16.23
N ASP A 148 3.01 -0.65 17.48
CA ASP A 148 2.03 -0.90 18.56
C ASP A 148 0.98 0.22 18.68
N ALA A 149 1.39 1.48 18.56
CA ALA A 149 0.50 2.62 18.60
C ALA A 149 -0.49 2.69 17.41
N LEU A 150 -0.29 1.93 16.33
CA LEU A 150 -1.18 1.94 15.16
C LEU A 150 -2.08 0.71 15.10
N LEU A 151 -1.86 -0.29 15.97
CA LEU A 151 -2.65 -1.50 16.11
C LEU A 151 -3.80 -1.31 17.13
N VAL A 152 -4.53 -0.22 16.97
CA VAL A 152 -5.63 0.22 17.84
C VAL A 152 -6.91 0.37 17.02
N LYS A 153 -8.04 -0.11 17.56
CA LYS A 153 -9.38 0.07 17.02
C LYS A 153 -10.17 1.11 17.82
N ALA A 154 -11.14 1.71 17.13
CA ALA A 154 -12.17 2.49 17.79
C ALA A 154 -12.92 1.61 18.80
N GLY A 155 -13.21 2.15 19.99
CA GLY A 155 -14.11 1.50 20.94
C GLY A 155 -15.53 1.48 20.40
N SER A 156 -16.35 0.50 20.82
CA SER A 156 -17.75 0.44 20.41
C SER A 156 -18.54 1.57 21.09
N GLY A 157 -18.76 2.69 20.37
CA GLY A 157 -19.63 3.80 20.78
C GLY A 157 -18.91 5.12 21.11
N LEU A 158 -19.69 6.21 21.23
CA LEU A 158 -19.22 7.58 21.54
C LEU A 158 -18.47 7.70 22.89
N ALA A 159 -18.53 6.67 23.73
CA ALA A 159 -17.84 6.56 25.02
C ALA A 159 -17.00 5.27 25.16
N GLY A 160 -16.82 4.50 24.09
CA GLY A 160 -16.11 3.22 24.15
C GLY A 160 -14.61 3.42 24.38
N GLU A 161 -14.04 2.75 25.38
CA GLU A 161 -12.58 2.68 25.55
C GLU A 161 -11.94 2.12 24.28
N SER A 162 -10.89 2.78 23.78
CA SER A 162 -10.11 2.24 22.67
C SER A 162 -9.56 0.87 23.04
N SER A 163 -9.56 -0.06 22.08
CA SER A 163 -9.07 -1.43 22.27
C SER A 163 -7.99 -1.73 21.23
N SER A 164 -7.24 -2.82 21.43
CA SER A 164 -6.21 -3.24 20.47
C SER A 164 -6.64 -4.47 19.68
N ASP A 165 -6.22 -4.51 18.42
CA ASP A 165 -6.35 -5.66 17.54
C ASP A 165 -5.32 -6.76 17.76
N SER A 166 -4.28 -6.45 18.54
CA SER A 166 -3.20 -7.38 18.81
C SER A 166 -3.01 -7.55 20.31
N ALA A 167 -2.83 -8.80 20.71
CA ALA A 167 -2.29 -9.08 22.04
C ALA A 167 -0.88 -8.46 22.16
N GLY A 168 -0.46 -8.18 23.40
CA GLY A 168 0.88 -7.67 23.70
C GLY A 168 1.03 -6.15 23.73
N ILE A 169 -0.04 -5.39 23.45
CA ILE A 169 0.00 -3.92 23.45
C ILE A 169 -0.49 -3.37 24.80
N GLY A 170 0.34 -2.55 25.43
CA GLY A 170 0.03 -1.93 26.72
C GLY A 170 -1.08 -0.87 26.62
N SER A 171 -1.91 -0.77 27.66
CA SER A 171 -3.06 0.15 27.70
C SER A 171 -2.69 1.62 27.54
N GLU A 172 -1.48 2.03 27.93
CA GLU A 172 -1.02 3.41 27.76
C GLU A 172 -0.82 3.79 26.28
N LEU A 173 -0.31 2.87 25.46
CA LEU A 173 -0.15 3.09 24.02
C LEU A 173 -1.51 3.19 23.32
N ILE A 174 -2.47 2.38 23.77
CA ILE A 174 -3.85 2.37 23.27
C ILE A 174 -4.54 3.72 23.55
N LYS A 175 -4.34 4.31 24.74
CA LYS A 175 -4.90 5.62 25.12
C LYS A 175 -4.34 6.79 24.31
N ASN A 176 -3.14 6.65 23.78
CA ASN A 176 -2.47 7.68 22.98
C ASN A 176 -2.79 7.59 21.47
N THR A 177 -3.73 6.73 21.09
CA THR A 177 -4.16 6.58 19.70
C THR A 177 -5.65 6.73 19.59
N LEU A 178 -6.04 7.76 18.86
CA LEU A 178 -7.42 8.10 18.57
C LEU A 178 -7.76 7.52 17.19
N VAL A 179 -8.95 6.95 17.06
CA VAL A 179 -9.42 6.33 15.83
C VAL A 179 -10.79 6.91 15.49
N LEU A 180 -10.92 7.48 14.30
CA LEU A 180 -12.18 7.98 13.76
C LEU A 180 -12.53 7.25 12.44
N PRO A 181 -13.81 7.20 12.05
CA PRO A 181 -14.17 6.77 10.71
C PRO A 181 -13.62 7.73 9.65
N LEU A 182 -13.33 7.20 8.46
CA LEU A 182 -13.12 8.01 7.26
C LEU A 182 -14.41 8.76 6.89
N ASP A 183 -14.30 9.79 6.04
CA ASP A 183 -15.43 10.53 5.47
C ASP A 183 -16.42 11.16 6.47
N ASP A 184 -15.95 11.49 7.70
CA ASP A 184 -16.73 12.16 8.75
C ASP A 184 -15.99 13.40 9.29
N GLU A 185 -16.12 14.53 8.58
CA GLU A 185 -15.51 15.80 8.99
C GLU A 185 -15.99 16.25 10.38
N LYS A 186 -17.24 15.95 10.73
CA LYS A 186 -17.87 16.39 11.99
C LYS A 186 -17.24 15.68 13.19
N ALA A 187 -17.01 14.38 13.11
CA ALA A 187 -16.32 13.63 14.17
C ALA A 187 -14.89 14.17 14.39
N VAL A 188 -14.20 14.58 13.32
CA VAL A 188 -12.87 15.20 13.42
C VAL A 188 -12.98 16.57 14.10
N GLU A 189 -13.93 17.41 13.72
CA GLU A 189 -14.16 18.71 14.38
C GLU A 189 -14.43 18.56 15.88
N GLU A 190 -15.31 17.64 16.26
CA GLU A 190 -15.67 17.36 17.65
C GLU A 190 -14.46 16.87 18.47
N LEU A 191 -13.67 15.94 17.90
CA LEU A 191 -12.47 15.43 18.55
C LEU A 191 -11.42 16.54 18.78
N PHE A 192 -11.15 17.34 17.76
CA PHE A 192 -10.17 18.41 17.84
C PHE A 192 -10.61 19.55 18.75
N ALA A 193 -11.91 19.86 18.80
CA ALA A 193 -12.45 20.80 19.77
C ALA A 193 -12.25 20.32 21.22
N LYS A 194 -12.40 19.02 21.46
CA LYS A 194 -12.25 18.40 22.79
C LYS A 194 -10.79 18.30 23.23
N GLU A 195 -9.90 17.81 22.37
CA GLU A 195 -8.52 17.48 22.79
C GLU A 195 -7.44 17.69 21.71
N GLY A 196 -7.73 18.49 20.67
CA GLY A 196 -6.79 18.76 19.57
C GLY A 196 -5.42 19.29 20.00
N LYS A 197 -5.35 20.00 21.14
CA LYS A 197 -4.08 20.47 21.74
C LYS A 197 -3.15 19.34 22.20
N ASN A 198 -3.66 18.13 22.37
CA ASN A 198 -2.91 16.94 22.79
C ASN A 198 -2.54 16.03 21.61
N ILE A 199 -3.00 16.34 20.39
CA ILE A 199 -2.76 15.55 19.19
C ILE A 199 -1.50 16.07 18.50
N ALA A 200 -0.46 15.23 18.41
CA ALA A 200 0.78 15.51 17.70
C ALA A 200 0.58 15.47 16.18
N ALA A 201 -0.08 14.41 15.70
CA ALA A 201 -0.28 14.19 14.28
C ALA A 201 -1.65 13.59 13.97
N LEU A 202 -2.19 14.02 12.84
CA LEU A 202 -3.21 13.30 12.09
C LEU A 202 -2.49 12.51 10.99
N VAL A 203 -2.60 11.18 11.01
CA VAL A 203 -2.04 10.29 10.00
C VAL A 203 -3.16 9.65 9.16
N ILE A 204 -3.00 9.69 7.84
CA ILE A 204 -4.00 9.18 6.90
C ILE A 204 -3.35 8.67 5.62
N GLU A 205 -3.86 7.58 5.05
CA GLU A 205 -3.63 7.27 3.64
C GLU A 205 -4.49 8.23 2.81
N PRO A 206 -3.92 9.16 2.02
CA PRO A 206 -4.74 10.08 1.22
C PRO A 206 -5.57 9.35 0.16
N LEU A 207 -5.20 8.11 -0.17
CA LEU A 207 -5.98 7.14 -0.91
C LEU A 207 -5.91 5.79 -0.17
N PRO A 208 -6.82 5.51 0.79
CA PRO A 208 -6.82 4.28 1.55
C PRO A 208 -6.98 3.05 0.65
N ALA A 209 -6.02 2.13 0.73
CA ALA A 209 -5.91 1.00 -0.20
C ALA A 209 -5.55 -0.35 0.47
N ASN A 210 -5.58 -0.43 1.81
CA ASN A 210 -5.26 -1.65 2.57
C ASN A 210 -6.49 -2.44 3.05
N TYR A 211 -7.71 -1.87 2.94
CA TYR A 211 -8.96 -2.52 3.33
C TYR A 211 -10.09 -2.17 2.37
N GLY A 212 -9.86 -2.50 1.09
CA GLY A 212 -10.56 -1.99 -0.07
C GLY A 212 -9.88 -0.74 -0.63
N LEU A 213 -10.41 -0.23 -1.74
CA LEU A 213 -10.01 1.06 -2.31
C LEU A 213 -11.03 2.12 -1.90
N LEU A 214 -10.84 2.70 -0.71
CA LEU A 214 -11.79 3.62 -0.08
C LEU A 214 -11.51 5.05 -0.53
N ILE A 215 -11.79 5.37 -1.79
CA ILE A 215 -11.50 6.69 -2.38
C ILE A 215 -12.19 7.78 -1.55
N GLN A 216 -11.45 8.79 -1.10
CA GLN A 216 -12.00 9.87 -0.27
C GLN A 216 -12.44 11.08 -1.12
N ARG A 217 -13.32 11.90 -0.55
CA ARG A 217 -13.67 13.21 -1.11
C ARG A 217 -12.52 14.20 -0.90
N LYS A 218 -12.23 15.03 -1.89
CA LYS A 218 -11.21 16.10 -1.74
C LYS A 218 -11.60 17.08 -0.65
N GLU A 219 -12.90 17.33 -0.48
CA GLU A 219 -13.47 18.19 0.54
C GLU A 219 -13.16 17.66 1.95
N PHE A 220 -13.36 16.36 2.18
CA PHE A 220 -13.02 15.71 3.45
C PHE A 220 -11.53 15.85 3.76
N LEU A 221 -10.65 15.47 2.82
CA LEU A 221 -9.20 15.55 3.02
C LEU A 221 -8.72 16.99 3.26
N SER A 222 -9.25 17.96 2.51
CA SER A 222 -8.96 19.38 2.73
C SER A 222 -9.39 19.85 4.11
N LYS A 223 -10.59 19.43 4.54
CA LYS A 223 -11.17 19.87 5.81
C LYS A 223 -10.43 19.32 7.02
N ILE A 224 -10.06 18.04 7.04
CA ILE A 224 -9.31 17.47 8.16
C ILE A 224 -7.91 18.07 8.28
N VAL A 225 -7.29 18.43 7.15
CA VAL A 225 -5.99 19.13 7.11
C VAL A 225 -6.11 20.53 7.71
N GLU A 226 -7.16 21.27 7.34
CA GLU A 226 -7.45 22.59 7.93
C GLU A 226 -7.64 22.48 9.45
N ILE A 227 -8.45 21.52 9.91
CA ILE A 227 -8.73 21.29 11.33
C ILE A 227 -7.44 20.95 12.10
N ALA A 228 -6.62 20.02 11.58
CA ALA A 228 -5.38 19.62 12.23
C ALA A 228 -4.43 20.83 12.40
N ARG A 229 -4.22 21.59 11.32
CA ARG A 229 -3.36 22.79 11.33
C ARG A 229 -3.86 23.87 12.27
N LYS A 230 -5.17 24.11 12.30
CA LYS A 230 -5.79 25.09 13.21
C LYS A 230 -5.48 24.79 14.69
N HIS A 231 -5.26 23.53 15.04
CA HIS A 231 -4.94 23.09 16.40
C HIS A 231 -3.44 22.84 16.61
N GLY A 232 -2.60 23.13 15.61
CA GLY A 232 -1.15 22.92 15.67
C GLY A 232 -0.74 21.44 15.65
N SER A 233 -1.60 20.55 15.18
CA SER A 233 -1.24 19.16 14.88
C SER A 233 -0.63 19.08 13.49
N LEU A 234 0.37 18.23 13.32
CA LEU A 234 0.97 17.98 12.01
C LEU A 234 0.12 17.03 11.18
N VAL A 235 0.18 17.18 9.86
CA VAL A 235 -0.45 16.26 8.91
C VAL A 235 0.61 15.31 8.35
N LEU A 236 0.37 14.01 8.51
CA LEU A 236 1.16 12.95 7.90
C LEU A 236 0.33 12.22 6.84
N PHE A 237 0.73 12.32 5.57
CA PHE A 237 0.19 11.46 4.53
C PHE A 237 1.01 10.17 4.43
N ASP A 238 0.32 9.03 4.54
CA ASP A 238 0.91 7.73 4.25
C ASP A 238 0.72 7.39 2.77
N GLU A 239 1.74 7.70 1.98
CA GLU A 239 1.79 7.44 0.55
C GLU A 239 2.61 6.19 0.22
N VAL A 240 2.70 5.22 1.15
CA VAL A 240 3.42 3.97 0.89
C VAL A 240 2.79 3.17 -0.26
N ILE A 241 1.46 3.25 -0.48
CA ILE A 241 0.79 2.69 -1.67
C ILE A 241 0.67 3.71 -2.79
N SER A 242 0.15 4.91 -2.50
CA SER A 242 -0.24 5.89 -3.51
C SER A 242 0.94 6.67 -4.11
N GLY A 243 2.02 6.83 -3.36
CA GLY A 243 3.20 7.58 -3.78
C GLY A 243 3.86 6.93 -4.98
N PHE A 244 4.09 7.73 -6.03
CA PHE A 244 4.60 7.27 -7.33
C PHE A 244 3.73 6.23 -8.05
N ARG A 245 2.57 5.86 -7.47
CA ARG A 245 1.58 4.95 -8.04
C ARG A 245 0.54 5.70 -8.85
N VAL A 246 0.00 6.76 -8.26
CA VAL A 246 -1.07 7.56 -8.89
C VAL A 246 -0.52 8.61 -9.87
N GLY A 247 0.72 9.04 -9.64
CA GLY A 247 1.49 9.99 -10.44
C GLY A 247 2.86 10.21 -9.82
N LEU A 248 3.76 10.93 -10.50
CA LEU A 248 5.12 11.21 -9.99
C LEU A 248 5.12 12.04 -8.69
N THR A 249 4.03 12.76 -8.42
CA THR A 249 3.86 13.61 -7.23
C THR A 249 2.94 13.01 -6.17
N GLY A 250 2.48 11.76 -6.37
CA GLY A 250 1.55 11.08 -5.46
C GLY A 250 0.19 11.78 -5.33
N MET A 251 -0.58 11.37 -4.32
CA MET A 251 -1.85 11.98 -3.99
C MET A 251 -1.68 13.41 -3.47
N SER A 252 -0.59 13.72 -2.77
CA SER A 252 -0.31 15.09 -2.31
C SER A 252 -0.29 16.08 -3.49
N GLY A 253 0.36 15.71 -4.60
CA GLY A 253 0.35 16.48 -5.84
C GLY A 253 -1.02 16.52 -6.52
N GLU A 254 -1.71 15.38 -6.65
CA GLU A 254 -3.04 15.30 -7.26
C GLU A 254 -4.08 16.15 -6.50
N LEU A 255 -4.03 16.15 -5.17
CA LEU A 255 -4.91 16.93 -4.31
C LEU A 255 -4.51 18.41 -4.27
N GLY A 256 -3.26 18.74 -4.56
CA GLY A 256 -2.69 20.07 -4.32
C GLY A 256 -2.58 20.38 -2.82
N ILE A 257 -2.38 19.36 -1.99
CA ILE A 257 -2.24 19.47 -0.55
C ILE A 257 -0.84 19.01 -0.17
N ALA A 258 0.00 19.93 0.29
CA ALA A 258 1.28 19.61 0.91
C ALA A 258 1.05 19.23 2.38
N PRO A 259 1.23 17.97 2.82
CA PRO A 259 1.25 17.62 4.24
C PRO A 259 2.52 18.16 4.91
N ASP A 260 2.63 18.00 6.23
CA ASP A 260 3.86 18.38 6.96
C ASP A 260 4.93 17.29 6.85
N LEU A 261 4.49 16.03 6.88
CA LEU A 261 5.29 14.84 6.66
C LEU A 261 4.60 13.91 5.65
N VAL A 262 5.39 13.13 4.93
CA VAL A 262 4.91 12.06 4.04
C VAL A 262 5.77 10.82 4.18
N THR A 263 5.15 9.64 4.05
CA THR A 263 5.86 8.37 4.00
C THR A 263 5.72 7.69 2.65
N TYR A 264 6.79 7.07 2.20
CA TYR A 264 6.89 6.33 0.96
C TYR A 264 7.41 4.92 1.22
N GLY A 265 7.17 4.04 0.26
CA GLY A 265 7.77 2.72 0.19
C GLY A 265 7.49 2.12 -1.17
N LYS A 266 7.47 0.79 -1.24
CA LYS A 266 7.08 0.04 -2.43
C LYS A 266 7.85 0.51 -3.69
N ILE A 267 7.25 1.36 -4.52
CA ILE A 267 7.79 1.78 -5.83
C ILE A 267 9.15 2.44 -5.71
N ILE A 268 9.41 3.21 -4.64
CA ILE A 268 10.69 3.91 -4.47
C ILE A 268 11.89 2.96 -4.31
N GLY A 269 11.65 1.67 -4.06
CA GLY A 269 12.69 0.64 -4.03
C GLY A 269 12.77 -0.21 -5.30
N GLY A 270 11.92 0.02 -6.31
CA GLY A 270 11.93 -0.76 -7.56
C GLY A 270 11.73 -2.26 -7.36
N GLY A 271 11.05 -2.68 -6.28
CA GLY A 271 10.89 -4.08 -5.89
C GLY A 271 11.76 -4.55 -4.72
N PHE A 272 12.72 -3.74 -4.28
CA PHE A 272 13.55 -4.01 -3.10
C PHE A 272 12.96 -3.38 -1.83
N PRO A 273 13.30 -3.89 -0.62
CA PRO A 273 12.89 -3.31 0.64
C PRO A 273 13.43 -1.89 0.82
N VAL A 274 12.57 -0.90 0.60
CA VAL A 274 12.84 0.52 0.83
C VAL A 274 11.57 1.17 1.36
N GLY A 275 11.73 1.98 2.40
CA GLY A 275 10.78 3.00 2.82
C GLY A 275 11.48 4.35 2.90
N ALA A 276 10.71 5.43 3.02
CA ALA A 276 11.25 6.74 3.31
C ALA A 276 10.23 7.59 4.04
N TYR A 277 10.69 8.51 4.88
CA TYR A 277 9.87 9.60 5.38
C TYR A 277 10.51 10.92 5.00
N ALA A 278 9.68 11.90 4.64
CA ALA A 278 10.11 13.14 4.03
C ALA A 278 9.19 14.29 4.43
N GLY A 279 9.63 15.52 4.26
CA GLY A 279 8.84 16.71 4.59
C GLY A 279 9.68 17.96 4.67
N LYS A 280 9.20 18.93 5.46
CA LYS A 280 9.87 20.21 5.71
C LYS A 280 11.19 20.03 6.46
N ALA A 281 12.17 20.88 6.17
CA ALA A 281 13.51 20.80 6.73
C ALA A 281 13.50 21.01 8.25
N ASP A 282 12.68 21.91 8.78
CA ASP A 282 12.56 22.16 10.22
C ASP A 282 12.12 20.92 11.02
N LEU A 283 11.27 20.07 10.43
CA LEU A 283 10.85 18.80 11.02
C LEU A 283 11.92 17.72 10.86
N LEU A 284 12.51 17.60 9.67
CA LEU A 284 13.51 16.56 9.39
C LEU A 284 14.84 16.82 10.09
N ASP A 285 15.15 18.07 10.43
CA ASP A 285 16.35 18.46 11.18
C ASP A 285 16.25 18.13 12.67
N LEU A 286 15.07 17.73 13.15
CA LEU A 286 14.94 17.11 14.46
C LEU A 286 15.55 15.70 14.49
N VAL A 287 15.80 15.06 13.34
CA VAL A 287 16.32 13.69 13.29
C VAL A 287 17.83 13.67 13.50
N ALA A 288 18.29 12.69 14.28
CA ALA A 288 19.70 12.40 14.43
C ALA A 288 20.39 12.17 13.06
N PRO A 289 21.65 12.62 12.90
CA PRO A 289 22.52 13.19 13.91
C PRO A 289 22.34 14.70 14.17
N GLN A 290 21.49 15.39 13.41
CA GLN A 290 21.34 16.85 13.51
C GLN A 290 20.48 17.27 14.72
N GLY A 291 19.43 16.51 15.02
CA GLY A 291 18.52 16.79 16.12
C GLY A 291 18.33 15.63 17.11
N PRO A 292 17.45 15.82 18.11
CA PRO A 292 17.31 14.90 19.24
C PRO A 292 16.51 13.61 18.95
N VAL A 293 15.83 13.52 17.80
CA VAL A 293 14.99 12.38 17.43
C VAL A 293 15.84 11.25 16.86
N TYR A 294 16.01 10.18 17.62
CA TYR A 294 16.80 9.03 17.18
C TYR A 294 16.09 8.22 16.08
N GLN A 295 16.79 7.97 14.98
CA GLN A 295 16.47 6.99 13.96
C GLN A 295 17.79 6.48 13.36
N ALA A 296 17.94 5.17 13.26
CA ALA A 296 19.04 4.51 12.55
C ALA A 296 18.52 3.22 11.90
N GLY A 297 19.22 2.75 10.87
CA GLY A 297 18.96 1.46 10.23
C GLY A 297 20.20 0.95 9.53
N THR A 298 20.70 -0.20 9.94
CA THR A 298 21.97 -0.77 9.45
C THR A 298 22.00 -0.97 7.93
N LEU A 299 20.85 -1.33 7.35
CA LEU A 299 20.69 -1.62 5.92
C LEU A 299 19.89 -0.55 5.17
N SER A 300 19.54 0.56 5.86
CA SER A 300 18.89 1.70 5.22
C SER A 300 19.73 2.17 4.04
N ALA A 301 19.06 2.58 2.96
CA ALA A 301 19.71 2.99 1.72
C ALA A 301 20.60 1.91 1.07
N SER A 302 20.16 0.65 1.09
CA SER A 302 20.82 -0.42 0.31
C SER A 302 20.99 0.01 -1.17
N PRO A 303 22.17 -0.18 -1.78
CA PRO A 303 22.44 0.27 -3.15
C PRO A 303 21.50 -0.37 -4.17
N PHE A 304 21.02 -1.60 -3.92
CA PHE A 304 20.00 -2.24 -4.77
C PHE A 304 18.70 -1.44 -4.80
N GLY A 305 18.20 -1.05 -3.62
CA GLY A 305 16.97 -0.29 -3.51
C GLY A 305 17.09 1.12 -4.09
N MET A 306 18.20 1.80 -3.82
CA MET A 306 18.42 3.17 -4.31
C MET A 306 18.51 3.22 -5.84
N ARG A 307 19.36 2.36 -6.44
CA ARG A 307 19.56 2.35 -7.89
C ARG A 307 18.35 1.79 -8.65
N ALA A 308 17.73 0.70 -8.15
CA ALA A 308 16.54 0.14 -8.79
C ALA A 308 15.33 1.09 -8.68
N GLY A 309 15.19 1.76 -7.53
CA GLY A 309 14.19 2.80 -7.31
C GLY A 309 14.33 3.95 -8.29
N LEU A 310 15.52 4.53 -8.41
CA LEU A 310 15.78 5.63 -9.33
C LEU A 310 15.50 5.23 -10.78
N ALA A 311 16.02 4.08 -11.23
CA ALA A 311 15.79 3.57 -12.59
C ALA A 311 14.30 3.35 -12.88
N THR A 312 13.56 2.82 -11.90
CA THR A 312 12.10 2.63 -12.00
C THR A 312 11.39 3.96 -12.20
N LEU A 313 11.68 4.94 -11.36
CA LEU A 313 11.03 6.25 -11.36
C LEU A 313 11.37 7.07 -12.61
N GLN A 314 12.63 7.07 -13.04
CA GLN A 314 13.07 7.70 -14.29
C GLN A 314 12.38 7.09 -15.51
N LYS A 315 12.24 5.76 -15.55
CA LYS A 315 11.50 5.10 -16.63
C LYS A 315 10.01 5.46 -16.60
N CYS A 316 9.40 5.53 -15.41
CA CYS A 316 8.02 5.97 -15.28
C CYS A 316 7.78 7.36 -15.86
N GLU A 317 8.69 8.29 -15.59
CA GLU A 317 8.66 9.63 -16.17
C GLU A 317 8.88 9.61 -17.69
N LYS A 318 9.97 8.97 -18.16
CA LYS A 318 10.36 8.89 -19.58
C LYS A 318 9.25 8.32 -20.47
N GLU A 319 8.59 7.26 -20.01
CA GLU A 319 7.60 6.50 -20.79
C GLU A 319 6.15 6.94 -20.50
N ASN A 320 5.95 7.97 -19.65
CA ASN A 320 4.63 8.42 -19.20
C ASN A 320 3.75 7.25 -18.68
N VAL A 321 4.34 6.40 -17.84
CA VAL A 321 3.73 5.13 -17.41
C VAL A 321 2.37 5.33 -16.76
N HIS A 322 2.21 6.37 -15.95
CA HIS A 322 0.97 6.64 -15.22
C HIS A 322 -0.23 6.84 -16.15
N ALA A 323 -0.09 7.63 -17.22
CA ALA A 323 -1.17 7.87 -18.17
C ALA A 323 -1.54 6.59 -18.96
N VAL A 324 -0.54 5.78 -19.32
CA VAL A 324 -0.78 4.49 -19.97
C VAL A 324 -1.56 3.55 -19.05
N LEU A 325 -1.15 3.47 -17.77
CA LEU A 325 -1.80 2.61 -16.79
C LEU A 325 -3.22 3.07 -16.46
N GLU A 326 -3.47 4.37 -16.36
CA GLU A 326 -4.82 4.88 -16.11
C GLU A 326 -5.80 4.45 -17.21
N ASN A 327 -5.41 4.61 -18.47
CA ASN A 327 -6.25 4.22 -19.61
C ASN A 327 -6.48 2.70 -19.66
N ARG A 328 -5.42 1.90 -19.45
CA ARG A 328 -5.53 0.43 -19.42
C ARG A 328 -6.39 -0.06 -18.26
N THR A 329 -6.27 0.55 -17.09
CA THR A 329 -7.04 0.18 -15.90
C THR A 329 -8.52 0.40 -16.13
N LYS A 330 -8.92 1.57 -16.69
CA LYS A 330 -10.32 1.86 -17.03
C LYS A 330 -10.91 0.79 -17.96
N SER A 331 -10.23 0.48 -19.06
CA SER A 331 -10.71 -0.50 -20.04
C SER A 331 -10.77 -1.93 -19.47
N PHE A 332 -9.71 -2.36 -18.79
CA PHE A 332 -9.63 -3.70 -18.19
C PHE A 332 -10.70 -3.91 -17.12
N VAL A 333 -10.82 -2.98 -16.17
CA VAL A 333 -11.74 -3.10 -15.05
C VAL A 333 -13.19 -3.10 -15.54
N SER A 334 -13.53 -2.24 -16.52
CA SER A 334 -14.86 -2.25 -17.15
C SER A 334 -15.20 -3.62 -17.74
N GLY A 335 -14.28 -4.24 -18.48
CA GLY A 335 -14.45 -5.58 -19.03
C GLY A 335 -14.61 -6.66 -17.94
N MET A 336 -13.76 -6.64 -16.92
CA MET A 336 -13.83 -7.58 -15.80
C MET A 336 -15.16 -7.47 -15.04
N VAL A 337 -15.64 -6.26 -14.77
CA VAL A 337 -16.92 -6.04 -14.09
C VAL A 337 -18.10 -6.54 -14.94
N SER A 338 -18.08 -6.35 -16.27
CA SER A 338 -19.10 -6.92 -17.16
C SER A 338 -19.15 -8.44 -17.04
N ILE A 339 -18.00 -9.10 -17.11
CA ILE A 339 -17.90 -10.56 -16.98
C ILE A 339 -18.39 -11.00 -15.59
N LEU A 340 -17.97 -10.34 -14.51
CA LEU A 340 -18.41 -10.67 -13.16
C LEU A 340 -19.93 -10.57 -13.01
N ARG A 341 -20.55 -9.53 -13.55
CA ARG A 341 -22.01 -9.34 -13.53
C ARG A 341 -22.76 -10.39 -14.35
N GLU A 342 -22.20 -10.80 -15.49
CA GLU A 342 -22.83 -11.76 -16.40
C GLU A 342 -22.65 -13.22 -15.97
N ARG A 343 -21.54 -13.53 -15.27
CA ARG A 343 -21.12 -14.92 -15.02
C ARG A 343 -21.22 -15.35 -13.56
N ASP A 344 -21.04 -14.46 -12.60
CA ASP A 344 -21.25 -14.82 -11.19
C ASP A 344 -22.76 -14.92 -10.90
N PRO A 345 -23.27 -16.03 -10.34
CA PRO A 345 -24.69 -16.21 -10.05
C PRO A 345 -25.32 -15.11 -9.21
N GLU A 346 -24.54 -14.50 -8.30
CA GLU A 346 -25.01 -13.39 -7.48
C GLU A 346 -25.09 -12.08 -8.28
N GLY A 347 -24.36 -11.95 -9.40
CA GLY A 347 -24.45 -10.85 -10.39
C GLY A 347 -24.17 -9.44 -9.88
N ASP A 348 -23.92 -9.29 -8.57
CA ASP A 348 -23.93 -8.02 -7.86
C ASP A 348 -22.52 -7.46 -7.65
N TRP A 349 -21.79 -7.26 -8.75
CA TRP A 349 -20.41 -6.77 -8.72
C TRP A 349 -20.28 -5.33 -9.20
N ASP A 350 -19.31 -4.64 -8.65
CA ASP A 350 -18.84 -3.34 -9.10
C ASP A 350 -17.33 -3.20 -8.85
N SER A 351 -16.79 -2.02 -9.16
CA SER A 351 -15.39 -1.72 -8.90
C SER A 351 -15.16 -0.29 -8.46
N SER A 352 -14.12 -0.10 -7.65
CA SER A 352 -13.50 1.20 -7.43
C SER A 352 -12.17 1.24 -8.20
N ILE A 353 -11.87 2.37 -8.86
CA ILE A 353 -10.61 2.57 -9.59
C ILE A 353 -10.01 3.93 -9.28
N HIS A 354 -8.68 3.99 -9.17
CA HIS A 354 -7.94 5.24 -9.10
C HIS A 354 -6.56 5.03 -9.72
N SER A 355 -6.26 5.74 -10.82
CA SER A 355 -5.04 5.51 -11.61
C SER A 355 -4.87 4.02 -11.97
N SER A 356 -3.77 3.37 -11.55
CA SER A 356 -3.49 1.95 -11.80
C SER A 356 -3.97 0.99 -10.70
N LEU A 357 -4.71 1.50 -9.71
CA LEU A 357 -5.30 0.72 -8.62
C LEU A 357 -6.74 0.39 -8.97
N PHE A 358 -7.17 -0.82 -8.64
CA PHE A 358 -8.56 -1.22 -8.76
C PHE A 358 -8.96 -2.15 -7.62
N TRP A 359 -10.25 -2.20 -7.33
CA TRP A 359 -10.80 -3.11 -6.34
C TRP A 359 -12.16 -3.61 -6.80
N PHE A 360 -12.31 -4.92 -6.98
CA PHE A 360 -13.59 -5.54 -7.29
C PHE A 360 -14.35 -5.81 -6.00
N HIS A 361 -15.55 -5.27 -5.89
CA HIS A 361 -16.37 -5.39 -4.70
C HIS A 361 -17.82 -5.67 -5.05
N LYS A 362 -18.59 -6.15 -4.06
CA LYS A 362 -20.05 -6.24 -4.23
C LYS A 362 -20.62 -4.85 -4.42
N ARG A 363 -21.69 -4.72 -5.21
CA ARG A 363 -22.30 -3.41 -5.43
C ARG A 363 -22.80 -2.84 -4.11
N SER A 364 -22.65 -1.52 -3.97
CA SER A 364 -23.16 -0.78 -2.83
C SER A 364 -24.10 0.32 -3.34
N PRO A 365 -25.19 0.66 -2.62
CA PRO A 365 -26.09 1.75 -3.03
C PRO A 365 -25.42 3.13 -2.98
N SER A 366 -24.25 3.24 -2.34
CA SER A 366 -23.47 4.48 -2.20
C SER A 366 -21.97 4.19 -2.38
N PRO A 367 -21.14 5.21 -2.70
CA PRO A 367 -19.69 5.04 -2.73
C PRO A 367 -19.14 4.43 -1.44
N ILE A 368 -18.24 3.44 -1.55
CA ILE A 368 -17.63 2.76 -0.41
C ILE A 368 -16.41 3.58 0.03
N ARG A 369 -16.65 4.57 0.90
CA ARG A 369 -15.60 5.46 1.45
C ARG A 369 -15.14 5.07 2.85
N THR A 370 -15.87 4.17 3.49
CA THR A 370 -15.65 3.74 4.87
C THR A 370 -15.88 2.22 4.98
N VAL A 371 -15.31 1.60 6.01
CA VAL A 371 -15.37 0.15 6.23
C VAL A 371 -16.81 -0.35 6.40
N ASP A 372 -17.69 0.42 7.05
CA ASP A 372 -19.11 0.06 7.26
C ASP A 372 -19.93 0.05 5.96
N LYS A 373 -19.44 0.65 4.87
CA LYS A 373 -20.10 0.66 3.56
C LYS A 373 -19.73 -0.55 2.70
N ILE A 374 -18.78 -1.37 3.15
CA ILE A 374 -18.45 -2.62 2.47
C ILE A 374 -19.63 -3.58 2.62
N PRO A 375 -20.25 -4.05 1.52
CA PRO A 375 -21.43 -4.90 1.61
C PRO A 375 -21.17 -6.22 2.36
N ALA A 376 -22.19 -6.67 3.09
CA ALA A 376 -22.19 -8.01 3.66
C ALA A 376 -22.05 -9.08 2.55
N GLY A 377 -21.42 -10.20 2.86
CA GLY A 377 -21.18 -11.26 1.87
C GLY A 377 -20.03 -10.97 0.88
N HIS A 378 -19.40 -9.79 0.95
CA HIS A 378 -18.32 -9.43 0.02
C HIS A 378 -17.15 -10.41 0.08
N LYS A 379 -16.73 -10.82 1.27
CA LYS A 379 -15.62 -11.77 1.46
C LYS A 379 -15.92 -13.13 0.83
N GLU A 380 -17.13 -13.64 1.06
CA GLU A 380 -17.58 -14.94 0.57
C GLU A 380 -17.68 -14.93 -0.96
N GLY A 381 -18.29 -13.89 -1.53
CA GLY A 381 -18.36 -13.70 -2.99
C GLY A 381 -16.98 -13.58 -3.62
N PHE A 382 -16.08 -12.77 -3.04
CA PHE A 382 -14.72 -12.62 -3.55
C PHE A 382 -13.95 -13.93 -3.49
N THR A 383 -14.12 -14.72 -2.42
CA THR A 383 -13.43 -16.00 -2.27
C THR A 383 -13.75 -16.97 -3.41
N LYS A 384 -15.02 -17.06 -3.83
CA LYS A 384 -15.44 -17.89 -4.98
C LYS A 384 -14.78 -17.42 -6.27
N VAL A 385 -14.84 -16.11 -6.54
CA VAL A 385 -14.23 -15.48 -7.72
C VAL A 385 -12.72 -15.68 -7.74
N PHE A 386 -12.05 -15.46 -6.61
CA PHE A 386 -10.60 -15.63 -6.46
C PHE A 386 -10.16 -17.04 -6.87
N HIS A 387 -10.79 -18.08 -6.35
CA HIS A 387 -10.42 -19.46 -6.68
C HIS A 387 -10.74 -19.83 -8.13
N ALA A 388 -11.85 -19.33 -8.68
CA ALA A 388 -12.17 -19.53 -10.10
C ALA A 388 -11.07 -18.92 -11.00
N LEU A 389 -10.71 -17.66 -10.76
CA LEU A 389 -9.66 -16.97 -11.52
C LEU A 389 -8.28 -17.61 -11.32
N LEU A 390 -7.94 -18.01 -10.09
CA LEU A 390 -6.68 -18.70 -9.78
C LEU A 390 -6.56 -20.03 -10.52
N SER A 391 -7.67 -20.75 -10.68
CA SER A 391 -7.70 -22.02 -11.41
C SER A 391 -7.33 -21.85 -12.89
N GLU A 392 -7.62 -20.69 -13.50
CA GLU A 392 -7.27 -20.35 -14.88
C GLU A 392 -5.94 -19.56 -15.01
N GLY A 393 -5.20 -19.40 -13.91
CA GLY A 393 -3.91 -18.71 -13.94
C GLY A 393 -4.05 -17.19 -13.93
N ILE A 394 -5.01 -16.65 -13.19
CA ILE A 394 -5.09 -15.22 -12.87
C ILE A 394 -4.88 -15.08 -11.36
N TYR A 395 -3.85 -14.35 -10.96
CA TYR A 395 -3.47 -14.17 -9.56
C TYR A 395 -3.83 -12.77 -9.08
N LEU A 396 -4.94 -12.66 -8.35
CA LEU A 396 -5.29 -11.46 -7.58
C LEU A 396 -4.62 -11.51 -6.19
N ALA A 397 -4.67 -10.41 -5.44
CA ALA A 397 -4.32 -10.44 -4.03
C ALA A 397 -5.26 -11.43 -3.28
N PRO A 398 -4.73 -12.31 -2.39
CA PRO A 398 -5.49 -13.38 -1.75
C PRO A 398 -6.32 -12.87 -0.55
N SER A 399 -7.04 -11.78 -0.74
CA SER A 399 -7.96 -11.15 0.22
C SER A 399 -8.95 -10.27 -0.53
N GLY A 400 -10.23 -10.38 -0.20
CA GLY A 400 -11.26 -9.50 -0.80
C GLY A 400 -11.09 -8.03 -0.42
N TYR A 401 -10.32 -7.74 0.61
CA TYR A 401 -10.06 -6.38 1.09
C TYR A 401 -8.74 -5.80 0.57
N GLU A 402 -8.03 -6.49 -0.32
CA GLU A 402 -6.82 -5.97 -0.93
C GLU A 402 -7.12 -5.43 -2.33
N VAL A 403 -6.44 -4.35 -2.70
CA VAL A 403 -6.54 -3.80 -4.05
C VAL A 403 -5.72 -4.62 -5.04
N GLY A 404 -6.13 -4.58 -6.30
CA GLY A 404 -5.35 -5.02 -7.44
C GLY A 404 -4.53 -3.89 -8.04
N PHE A 405 -3.45 -4.26 -8.72
CA PHE A 405 -2.51 -3.35 -9.35
C PHE A 405 -2.34 -3.71 -10.83
N LEU A 406 -2.34 -2.72 -11.71
CA LEU A 406 -1.79 -2.87 -13.06
C LEU A 406 -0.32 -2.43 -13.10
N SER A 407 0.47 -3.11 -13.93
CA SER A 407 1.85 -2.71 -14.26
C SER A 407 2.01 -2.42 -15.74
N TYR A 408 3.08 -1.71 -16.10
CA TYR A 408 3.38 -1.33 -17.47
C TYR A 408 3.55 -2.54 -18.40
N ALA A 409 3.96 -3.68 -17.84
CA ALA A 409 4.06 -4.96 -18.54
C ALA A 409 2.71 -5.59 -18.91
N HIS A 410 1.58 -5.13 -18.33
CA HIS A 410 0.25 -5.54 -18.77
C HIS A 410 -0.09 -4.87 -20.10
N SER A 411 0.32 -5.48 -21.20
CA SER A 411 -0.05 -5.05 -22.54
C SER A 411 -1.51 -5.35 -22.84
N ASP A 412 -2.07 -4.69 -23.85
CA ASP A 412 -3.46 -4.90 -24.27
C ASP A 412 -3.73 -6.37 -24.61
N LYS A 413 -2.72 -7.08 -25.15
CA LYS A 413 -2.78 -8.54 -25.37
C LYS A 413 -2.97 -9.33 -24.08
N ILE A 414 -2.22 -9.01 -23.02
CA ILE A 414 -2.32 -9.69 -21.72
C ILE A 414 -3.65 -9.36 -21.05
N LEU A 415 -4.13 -8.13 -21.19
CA LEU A 415 -5.43 -7.73 -20.66
C LEU A 415 -6.57 -8.49 -21.37
N SER A 416 -6.53 -8.60 -22.71
CA SER A 416 -7.48 -9.43 -23.46
C SER A 416 -7.40 -10.91 -23.07
N GLU A 417 -6.18 -11.48 -22.94
CA GLU A 417 -5.97 -12.85 -22.45
C GLU A 417 -6.62 -13.05 -21.07
N THR A 418 -6.51 -12.05 -20.19
CA THR A 418 -7.12 -12.09 -18.85
C THR A 418 -8.64 -12.11 -18.92
N LEU A 419 -9.25 -11.25 -19.75
CA LEU A 419 -10.70 -11.21 -19.91
C LEU A 419 -11.25 -12.54 -20.45
N GLU A 420 -10.60 -13.13 -21.45
CA GLU A 420 -10.98 -14.44 -22.00
C GLU A 420 -10.89 -15.56 -20.94
N LYS A 421 -9.80 -15.59 -20.18
CA LYS A 421 -9.62 -16.55 -19.08
C LYS A 421 -10.63 -16.34 -17.96
N ALA A 422 -10.92 -15.09 -17.60
CA ALA A 422 -11.90 -14.75 -16.57
C ALA A 422 -13.32 -15.18 -16.99
N ASP A 423 -13.72 -14.93 -18.24
CA ASP A 423 -15.01 -15.39 -18.77
C ASP A 423 -15.12 -16.93 -18.73
N SER A 424 -14.06 -17.63 -19.14
CA SER A 424 -13.99 -19.10 -19.06
C SER A 424 -14.06 -19.62 -17.61
N ALA A 425 -13.31 -19.00 -16.70
CA ALA A 425 -13.28 -19.36 -15.28
C ALA A 425 -14.66 -19.23 -14.64
N LEU A 426 -15.28 -18.07 -14.82
CA LEU A 426 -16.50 -17.70 -14.11
C LEU A 426 -17.73 -18.41 -14.70
N LYS A 427 -17.72 -18.82 -15.98
CA LYS A 427 -18.73 -19.75 -16.54
C LYS A 427 -18.83 -21.09 -15.78
N LYS A 428 -17.75 -21.51 -15.11
CA LYS A 428 -17.70 -22.76 -14.34
C LYS A 428 -18.26 -22.61 -12.93
N LEU A 429 -18.43 -21.38 -12.44
CA LEU A 429 -19.16 -21.09 -11.21
C LEU A 429 -20.66 -21.28 -11.48
N LYS A 430 -21.09 -22.54 -11.55
CA LYS A 430 -22.52 -22.86 -11.59
C LYS A 430 -23.18 -22.44 -10.27
N VAL A 431 -24.41 -21.93 -10.40
CA VAL A 431 -25.33 -21.48 -9.33
C VAL A 431 -25.40 -22.46 -8.16
#